data_AF-A3F4V7-F1
#
_entry.id   AF-A3F4V7-F1
#
_cell.length_a   1.000
_cell.length_b   1.000
_cell.length_c   1.000
_cell.angle_alpha   90.00
_cell.angle_beta   90.00
_cell.angle_gamma   90.00
#
_symmetry.space_group_name_H-M   'P 1'
#
loop_
_entity.id
_entity.type
_entity.pdbx_description
1 polymer ?
#
loop_
_entity_poly.entity_id
_entity_poly.type
_entity_poly.pdbx_seq_one_letter_code
_entity_poly.pdbx_strand_id
1 'polypeptide(L)'
;GPQGPPGPVGNQGPPGPPGPPAITYDMAFNDDAAQAQFIGTDSIDKPDGSRKLPARTCKHLAQVNPHLPDDFYWIDPNAGSIKDAIEVYCHIRMGETCITPKEDDFEVRSYADVNDGEEHQFHELQGSKLFEYNLPGDQLAFLKMLSSKAKQNVTVVCRQSSQEEARLLSDNDHYFSRYGEPFSYNVLRDECQYMKDSYGYTVMEVVS
;
A
#
# COMPACT_ATOMS: atom_id res chain seq x y z
N GLY A 1 4.44 78.16 -12.16
CA GLY A 1 3.40 78.03 -11.12
C GLY A 1 3.51 76.67 -10.48
N PRO A 2 3.10 76.48 -9.21
CA PRO A 2 3.16 75.18 -8.55
C PRO A 2 2.26 74.16 -9.24
N GLN A 3 2.67 72.88 -9.23
CA GLN A 3 1.93 71.78 -9.83
C GLN A 3 0.62 71.56 -9.06
N GLY A 4 -0.49 71.44 -9.81
CA GLY A 4 -1.82 71.24 -9.23
C GLY A 4 -1.92 69.91 -8.48
N PRO A 5 -2.80 69.82 -7.47
CA PRO A 5 -2.96 68.62 -6.67
C PRO A 5 -3.38 67.42 -7.53
N PRO A 6 -2.96 66.19 -7.16
CA PRO A 6 -3.38 64.97 -7.85
C PRO A 6 -4.91 64.86 -7.89
N GLY A 7 -5.44 64.39 -9.01
CA GLY A 7 -6.87 64.15 -9.18
C GLY A 7 -7.40 63.05 -8.23
N PRO A 8 -8.71 63.04 -7.97
CA PRO A 8 -9.32 62.05 -7.08
C PRO A 8 -9.14 60.63 -7.62
N VAL A 9 -8.94 59.67 -6.71
CA VAL A 9 -8.82 58.25 -7.02
C VAL A 9 -10.15 57.76 -7.61
N GLY A 10 -10.07 57.02 -8.72
CA GLY A 10 -11.25 56.45 -9.38
C GLY A 10 -11.95 55.42 -8.51
N ASN A 11 -13.26 55.23 -8.73
CA ASN A 11 -14.05 54.26 -7.99
C ASN A 11 -13.52 52.83 -8.19
N GLN A 12 -13.62 52.01 -7.14
CA GLN A 12 -13.25 50.61 -7.21
C GLN A 12 -14.11 49.88 -8.26
N GLY A 13 -13.46 49.05 -9.08
CA GLY A 13 -14.15 48.24 -10.07
C GLY A 13 -15.10 47.23 -9.43
N PRO A 14 -16.08 46.70 -10.19
CA PRO A 14 -16.99 45.69 -9.67
C PRO A 14 -16.22 44.44 -9.20
N PRO A 15 -16.75 43.71 -8.19
CA PRO A 15 -16.19 42.43 -7.79
C PRO A 15 -16.03 41.48 -8.98
N GLY A 16 -14.93 40.74 -9.01
CA GLY A 16 -14.71 39.71 -10.02
C GLY A 16 -15.80 38.63 -9.95
N PRO A 17 -16.02 37.88 -11.05
CA PRO A 17 -16.94 36.77 -11.04
C PRO A 17 -16.56 35.75 -9.96
N PRO A 18 -17.52 35.01 -9.39
CA PRO A 18 -17.24 33.93 -8.46
C PRO A 18 -16.21 32.96 -9.05
N GLY A 19 -15.22 32.57 -8.23
CA GLY A 19 -14.29 31.52 -8.62
C GLY A 19 -15.03 30.21 -8.91
N PRO A 20 -14.46 29.32 -9.74
CA PRO A 20 -15.05 28.01 -9.97
C PRO A 20 -15.23 27.25 -8.64
N PRO A 21 -16.27 26.40 -8.52
CA PRO A 21 -16.53 25.66 -7.29
C PRO A 21 -15.32 24.80 -6.91
N ALA A 22 -15.09 24.67 -5.60
CA ALA A 22 -14.06 23.78 -5.07
C ALA A 22 -14.40 22.34 -5.44
N ILE A 23 -13.61 21.76 -6.35
CA ILE A 23 -13.73 20.36 -6.75
C ILE A 23 -13.20 19.53 -5.59
N THR A 24 -14.07 18.79 -4.89
CA THR A 24 -13.61 17.81 -3.90
C THR A 24 -13.00 16.62 -4.62
N TYR A 25 -11.97 16.01 -4.03
CA TYR A 25 -11.22 14.91 -4.61
C TYR A 25 -12.14 13.78 -5.11
N ASP A 26 -13.27 13.51 -4.46
CA ASP A 26 -14.22 12.45 -4.83
C ASP A 26 -15.16 12.78 -6.00
N MET A 27 -15.44 14.07 -6.25
CA MET A 27 -16.36 14.48 -7.32
C MET A 27 -15.68 14.50 -8.70
N ALA A 28 -14.36 14.64 -8.73
CA ALA A 28 -13.60 14.68 -9.98
C ALA A 28 -13.42 13.31 -10.65
N PHE A 29 -13.67 12.18 -9.98
CA PHE A 29 -13.34 10.83 -10.52
C PHE A 29 -14.54 9.99 -10.97
N ASN A 30 -15.77 10.50 -10.90
CA ASN A 30 -16.96 9.74 -11.30
C ASN A 30 -17.63 10.25 -12.58
N ASP A 31 -17.16 11.35 -13.17
CA ASP A 31 -17.69 11.91 -14.42
C ASP A 31 -16.60 11.99 -15.48
N ASP A 32 -16.52 10.93 -16.30
CA ASP A 32 -15.60 10.79 -17.43
C ASP A 32 -15.64 12.02 -18.37
N ALA A 33 -16.81 12.66 -18.51
CA ALA A 33 -16.98 13.83 -19.38
C ALA A 33 -16.41 15.11 -18.77
N ALA A 34 -16.61 15.33 -17.47
CA ALA A 34 -16.03 16.46 -16.75
C ALA A 34 -14.50 16.34 -16.68
N GLN A 35 -13.98 15.13 -16.50
CA GLN A 35 -12.55 14.89 -16.55
C GLN A 35 -11.98 15.08 -17.96
N ALA A 36 -12.63 14.56 -19.01
CA ALA A 36 -12.18 14.70 -20.39
C ALA A 36 -12.08 16.18 -20.80
N GLN A 37 -13.09 16.98 -20.43
CA GLN A 37 -13.07 18.43 -20.63
C GLN A 37 -11.94 19.13 -19.86
N PHE A 38 -11.63 18.69 -18.64
CA PHE A 38 -10.54 19.25 -17.83
C PHE A 38 -9.15 18.97 -18.44
N ILE A 39 -8.95 17.78 -19.01
CA ILE A 39 -7.68 17.38 -19.65
C ILE A 39 -7.61 17.72 -21.14
N GLY A 40 -8.67 18.33 -21.70
CA GLY A 40 -8.72 18.77 -23.10
C GLY A 40 -8.84 17.63 -24.12
N THR A 41 -9.46 16.52 -23.75
CA THR A 41 -9.73 15.38 -24.64
C THR A 41 -11.24 15.17 -24.84
N ASP A 42 -11.62 14.50 -25.92
CA ASP A 42 -13.04 14.18 -26.21
C ASP A 42 -13.58 13.03 -25.34
N SER A 43 -12.68 12.22 -24.78
CA SER A 43 -12.98 11.06 -23.94
C SER A 43 -11.77 10.66 -23.10
N ILE A 44 -12.03 9.91 -22.04
CA ILE A 44 -11.00 9.26 -21.23
C ILE A 44 -11.02 7.77 -21.54
N ASP A 45 -9.87 7.26 -21.97
CA ASP A 45 -9.68 5.83 -22.11
C ASP A 45 -9.77 5.19 -20.73
N LYS A 46 -10.73 4.26 -20.60
CA LYS A 46 -10.92 3.52 -19.36
C LYS A 46 -9.69 2.66 -19.10
N PRO A 47 -9.17 2.62 -17.86
CA PRO A 47 -8.02 1.79 -17.55
C PRO A 47 -8.36 0.33 -17.80
N ASP A 48 -7.54 -0.37 -18.57
CA ASP A 48 -7.68 -1.80 -18.84
C ASP A 48 -6.73 -2.66 -17.99
N GLY A 49 -5.90 -2.02 -17.17
CA GLY A 49 -4.90 -2.68 -16.33
C GLY A 49 -3.63 -3.08 -17.11
N SER A 50 -3.50 -2.66 -18.37
CA SER A 50 -2.24 -2.75 -19.11
C SER A 50 -1.27 -1.65 -18.69
N ARG A 51 0.02 -1.82 -18.99
CA ARG A 51 1.02 -0.77 -18.74
C ARG A 51 0.74 0.54 -19.48
N LYS A 52 -0.05 0.51 -20.57
CA LYS A 52 -0.42 1.73 -21.33
C LYS A 52 -1.57 2.48 -20.67
N LEU A 53 -2.49 1.76 -20.06
CA LEU A 53 -3.68 2.29 -19.39
C LEU A 53 -3.82 1.65 -18.00
N PRO A 54 -2.85 1.90 -17.09
CA PRO A 54 -2.88 1.33 -15.75
C PRO A 54 -4.07 1.88 -14.98
N ALA A 55 -4.67 1.04 -14.12
CA ALA A 55 -5.67 1.51 -13.18
C ALA A 55 -5.01 2.19 -11.98
N ARG A 56 -5.77 2.90 -11.16
CA ARG A 56 -5.21 3.50 -9.93
C ARG A 56 -4.90 2.46 -8.84
N THR A 57 -5.78 1.48 -8.72
CA THR A 57 -5.67 0.33 -7.81
C THR A 57 -6.41 -0.85 -8.43
N CYS A 58 -6.21 -2.07 -7.92
CA CYS A 58 -7.02 -3.21 -8.36
C CYS A 58 -8.51 -3.02 -8.07
N LYS A 59 -8.87 -2.30 -6.99
CA LYS A 59 -10.26 -1.93 -6.68
C LYS A 59 -10.86 -1.03 -7.75
N HIS A 60 -10.11 -0.04 -8.21
CA HIS A 60 -10.54 0.82 -9.33
C HIS A 60 -10.71 -0.02 -10.61
N LEU A 61 -9.73 -0.89 -10.92
CA LEU A 61 -9.81 -1.78 -12.08
C LEU A 61 -11.05 -2.67 -12.04
N ALA A 62 -11.35 -3.26 -10.89
CA ALA A 62 -12.51 -4.12 -10.68
C ALA A 62 -13.85 -3.37 -10.84
N GLN A 63 -13.91 -2.08 -10.49
CA GLN A 63 -15.12 -1.27 -10.68
C GLN A 63 -15.38 -0.97 -12.16
N VAL A 64 -14.32 -0.70 -12.93
CA VAL A 64 -14.42 -0.34 -14.34
C VAL A 64 -14.55 -1.58 -15.23
N ASN A 65 -13.85 -2.67 -14.89
CA ASN A 65 -13.81 -3.92 -15.64
C ASN A 65 -14.06 -5.14 -14.72
N PRO A 66 -15.30 -5.31 -14.20
CA PRO A 66 -15.63 -6.35 -13.22
C PRO A 66 -15.53 -7.80 -13.76
N HIS A 67 -15.39 -7.96 -15.07
CA HIS A 67 -15.31 -9.27 -15.73
C HIS A 67 -13.88 -9.76 -15.95
N LEU A 68 -12.88 -8.96 -15.59
CA LEU A 68 -11.48 -9.39 -15.68
C LEU A 68 -11.21 -10.56 -14.72
N PRO A 69 -10.35 -11.53 -15.13
CA PRO A 69 -9.91 -12.59 -14.24
C PRO A 69 -8.97 -12.06 -13.14
N ASP A 70 -8.81 -12.84 -12.07
CA ASP A 70 -7.76 -12.57 -11.08
C ASP A 70 -6.39 -12.86 -11.73
N ASP A 71 -5.55 -11.84 -11.92
CA ASP A 71 -4.27 -11.92 -12.65
C ASP A 71 -3.34 -10.74 -12.29
N PHE A 72 -2.17 -10.69 -12.92
CA PHE A 72 -1.25 -9.55 -12.86
C PHE A 72 -1.73 -8.41 -13.76
N TYR A 73 -1.79 -7.21 -13.18
CA TYR A 73 -2.16 -5.97 -13.86
C TYR A 73 -1.23 -4.83 -13.46
N TRP A 74 -1.18 -3.81 -14.30
CA TRP A 74 -0.44 -2.58 -14.03
C TRP A 74 -1.35 -1.57 -13.35
N ILE A 75 -0.86 -1.03 -12.23
CA ILE A 75 -1.51 0.05 -11.50
C ILE A 75 -0.57 1.23 -11.26
N ASP A 76 -1.16 2.42 -11.12
CA ASP A 76 -0.49 3.68 -10.82
C ASP A 76 -1.16 4.40 -9.63
N PRO A 77 -0.84 3.99 -8.38
CA PRO A 77 -1.41 4.56 -7.15
C PRO A 77 -1.12 6.06 -6.94
N ASN A 78 0.14 6.47 -7.17
CA ASN A 78 0.60 7.85 -7.01
C ASN A 78 0.06 8.77 -8.12
N ALA A 79 -0.37 8.18 -9.25
CA ALA A 79 -0.86 8.87 -10.43
C ALA A 79 0.21 9.77 -11.07
N GLY A 80 -0.19 10.49 -12.13
CA GLY A 80 0.70 11.38 -12.85
C GLY A 80 1.36 10.65 -14.01
N SER A 81 2.62 10.23 -13.86
CA SER A 81 3.39 9.66 -14.96
C SER A 81 3.36 8.14 -14.95
N ILE A 82 2.51 7.52 -15.77
CA ILE A 82 2.36 6.05 -15.96
C ILE A 82 3.66 5.24 -16.20
N LYS A 83 4.80 5.89 -16.42
CA LYS A 83 6.12 5.27 -16.56
C LYS A 83 6.59 4.57 -15.28
N ASP A 84 6.15 5.03 -14.10
CA ASP A 84 6.46 4.45 -12.78
C ASP A 84 5.34 3.55 -12.24
N ALA A 85 4.35 3.21 -13.08
CA ALA A 85 3.34 2.23 -12.77
C ALA A 85 3.99 0.88 -12.37
N ILE A 86 3.34 0.18 -11.47
CA ILE A 86 3.79 -1.07 -10.89
C ILE A 86 2.90 -2.23 -11.33
N GLU A 87 3.50 -3.41 -11.52
CA GLU A 87 2.76 -4.64 -11.78
C GLU A 87 2.43 -5.33 -10.45
N VAL A 88 1.17 -5.68 -10.25
CA VAL A 88 0.64 -6.27 -9.01
C VAL A 88 -0.33 -7.39 -9.35
N TYR A 89 -0.53 -8.31 -8.42
CA TYR A 89 -1.59 -9.31 -8.57
C TYR A 89 -2.92 -8.73 -8.07
N CYS A 90 -3.95 -8.72 -8.91
CA CYS A 90 -5.28 -8.25 -8.56
C CYS A 90 -6.22 -9.41 -8.34
N HIS A 91 -6.82 -9.49 -7.15
CA HIS A 91 -8.06 -10.26 -6.98
C HIS A 91 -9.24 -9.37 -7.40
N ILE A 92 -9.59 -9.38 -8.68
CA ILE A 92 -10.60 -8.51 -9.28
C ILE A 92 -11.94 -8.62 -8.54
N ARG A 93 -12.38 -9.84 -8.20
CA ARG A 93 -13.65 -10.02 -7.49
C ARG A 93 -13.69 -9.39 -6.10
N MET A 94 -12.55 -9.32 -5.42
CA MET A 94 -12.44 -8.73 -4.08
C MET A 94 -11.96 -7.27 -4.11
N GLY A 95 -11.41 -6.82 -5.25
CA GLY A 95 -10.75 -5.53 -5.39
C GLY A 95 -9.42 -5.43 -4.62
N GLU A 96 -8.83 -6.56 -4.23
CA GLU A 96 -7.58 -6.57 -3.45
C GLU A 96 -6.37 -6.36 -4.38
N THR A 97 -5.42 -5.55 -3.89
CA THR A 97 -4.12 -5.33 -4.53
C THR A 97 -3.07 -6.12 -3.75
N CYS A 98 -2.48 -7.13 -4.37
CA CYS A 98 -1.49 -8.00 -3.74
C CYS A 98 -0.10 -7.69 -4.28
N ILE A 99 0.82 -7.39 -3.36
CA ILE A 99 2.20 -6.99 -3.65
C ILE A 99 3.11 -8.15 -3.29
N THR A 100 3.95 -8.58 -4.23
CA THR A 100 4.91 -9.67 -4.00
C THR A 100 6.14 -9.13 -3.24
N PRO A 101 6.61 -9.82 -2.18
CA PRO A 101 7.89 -9.51 -1.57
C PRO A 101 9.05 -9.73 -2.57
N LYS A 102 10.19 -9.09 -2.34
CA LYS A 102 11.40 -9.33 -3.16
C LYS A 102 12.02 -10.71 -2.90
N GLU A 103 11.91 -11.17 -1.66
CA GLU A 103 12.38 -12.45 -1.18
C GLU A 103 11.24 -13.04 -0.33
N ASP A 104 10.67 -14.15 -0.79
CA ASP A 104 9.50 -14.82 -0.19
C ASP A 104 9.86 -16.05 0.65
N ASP A 105 11.08 -16.54 0.54
CA ASP A 105 11.62 -17.66 1.31
C ASP A 105 13.04 -17.36 1.79
N PHE A 106 13.33 -17.75 3.02
CA PHE A 106 14.63 -17.59 3.66
C PHE A 106 15.13 -18.95 4.10
N GLU A 107 16.44 -19.20 3.92
CA GLU A 107 17.02 -20.49 4.26
C GLU A 107 16.83 -20.83 5.74
N VAL A 108 16.17 -21.96 6.01
CA VAL A 108 15.95 -22.45 7.37
C VAL A 108 17.28 -22.90 7.96
N ARG A 109 17.74 -22.18 8.99
CA ARG A 109 19.02 -22.44 9.67
C ARG A 109 18.86 -22.43 11.18
N SER A 110 19.73 -23.17 11.85
CA SER A 110 19.88 -23.10 13.29
C SER A 110 20.84 -21.97 13.64
N TYR A 111 20.41 -21.05 14.50
CA TYR A 111 21.26 -19.99 15.01
C TYR A 111 21.84 -20.43 16.36
N ALA A 112 22.99 -21.11 16.31
CA ALA A 112 23.59 -21.78 17.48
C ALA A 112 24.24 -20.84 18.49
N ASP A 113 24.58 -19.61 18.08
CA ASP A 113 25.26 -18.60 18.92
C ASP A 113 24.29 -17.59 19.56
N VAL A 114 23.00 -17.94 19.60
CA VAL A 114 21.93 -17.09 20.11
C VAL A 114 21.74 -17.40 21.59
N ASN A 115 21.95 -16.40 22.45
CA ASN A 115 21.73 -16.56 23.89
C ASN A 115 20.24 -16.85 24.15
N ASP A 116 19.98 -17.95 24.85
CA ASP A 116 18.64 -18.29 25.31
C ASP A 116 18.11 -17.21 26.27
N GLY A 117 16.89 -16.75 26.03
CA GLY A 117 16.23 -15.69 26.82
C GLY A 117 16.50 -14.24 26.38
N GLU A 118 17.29 -14.01 25.33
CA GLU A 118 17.42 -12.69 24.70
C GLU A 118 16.51 -12.57 23.46
N GLU A 119 16.02 -11.36 23.18
CA GLU A 119 15.29 -11.07 21.94
C GLU A 119 16.30 -10.83 20.81
N HIS A 120 16.10 -11.51 19.68
CA HIS A 120 16.96 -11.39 18.50
C HIS A 120 16.14 -10.96 17.30
N GLN A 121 16.62 -9.93 16.61
CA GLN A 121 15.98 -9.47 15.38
C GLN A 121 16.39 -10.38 14.21
N PHE A 122 15.41 -10.94 13.51
CA PHE A 122 15.66 -11.84 12.38
C PHE A 122 16.54 -11.18 11.30
N HIS A 123 16.35 -9.88 11.05
CA HIS A 123 17.16 -9.16 10.07
C HIS A 123 18.64 -9.14 10.45
N GLU A 124 19.00 -9.01 11.73
CA GLU A 124 20.40 -9.01 12.19
C GLU A 124 21.03 -10.39 12.00
N LEU A 125 20.28 -11.45 12.32
CA LEU A 125 20.68 -12.83 12.11
C LEU A 125 20.91 -13.16 10.62
N GLN A 126 20.23 -12.45 9.72
CA GLN A 126 20.37 -12.56 8.26
C GLN A 126 21.40 -11.60 7.64
N GLY A 127 22.15 -10.86 8.46
CA GLY A 127 23.12 -9.87 7.94
C GLY A 127 22.49 -8.52 7.56
N SER A 128 21.53 -8.07 8.35
CA SER A 128 20.81 -6.78 8.28
C SER A 128 19.91 -6.59 7.06
N LYS A 129 19.23 -7.64 6.60
CA LYS A 129 18.21 -7.56 5.54
C LYS A 129 16.81 -7.51 6.13
N LEU A 130 16.11 -6.39 5.94
CA LEU A 130 14.67 -6.28 6.21
C LEU A 130 13.87 -6.89 5.06
N PHE A 131 12.59 -7.19 5.31
CA PHE A 131 11.67 -7.59 4.26
C PHE A 131 11.42 -6.42 3.31
N GLU A 132 11.73 -6.63 2.03
CA GLU A 132 11.48 -5.66 0.96
C GLU A 132 10.39 -6.18 0.04
N TYR A 133 9.71 -5.27 -0.65
CA TYR A 133 8.69 -5.59 -1.64
C TYR A 133 9.07 -5.07 -3.01
N ASN A 134 8.54 -5.69 -4.06
CA ASN A 134 8.74 -5.29 -5.46
C ASN A 134 7.94 -4.03 -5.82
N LEU A 135 8.00 -2.98 -5.00
CA LEU A 135 7.45 -1.66 -5.32
C LEU A 135 8.25 -0.51 -4.68
N PRO A 136 8.29 0.66 -5.35
CA PRO A 136 8.78 1.89 -4.76
C PRO A 136 7.99 2.33 -3.52
N GLY A 137 8.67 2.98 -2.56
CA GLY A 137 8.07 3.37 -1.29
C GLY A 137 6.95 4.42 -1.41
N ASP A 138 7.03 5.31 -2.40
CA ASP A 138 5.97 6.28 -2.72
C ASP A 138 4.71 5.57 -3.23
N GLN A 139 4.85 4.60 -4.15
CA GLN A 139 3.70 3.79 -4.60
C GLN A 139 3.05 3.03 -3.43
N LEU A 140 3.84 2.48 -2.51
CA LEU A 140 3.33 1.83 -1.30
C LEU A 140 2.57 2.82 -0.40
N ALA A 141 3.08 4.04 -0.21
CA ALA A 141 2.44 5.06 0.61
C ALA A 141 1.06 5.46 0.04
N PHE A 142 0.95 5.62 -1.29
CA PHE A 142 -0.33 5.88 -1.94
C PHE A 142 -1.29 4.69 -1.84
N LEU A 143 -0.81 3.46 -1.98
CA LEU A 143 -1.65 2.27 -1.75
C LEU A 143 -2.21 2.22 -0.32
N LYS A 144 -1.39 2.55 0.68
CA LYS A 144 -1.84 2.66 2.08
C LYS A 144 -2.92 3.73 2.24
N MET A 145 -2.74 4.91 1.64
CA MET A 145 -3.74 5.98 1.68
C MET A 145 -5.06 5.62 0.98
N LEU A 146 -4.98 4.83 -0.10
CA LEU A 146 -6.13 4.45 -0.93
C LEU A 146 -6.84 3.18 -0.45
N SER A 147 -6.32 2.54 0.61
CA SER A 147 -6.85 1.28 1.15
C SER A 147 -7.39 1.49 2.56
N SER A 148 -8.56 0.92 2.84
CA SER A 148 -9.16 0.96 4.17
C SER A 148 -8.68 -0.15 5.10
N LYS A 149 -8.07 -1.20 4.53
CA LYS A 149 -7.59 -2.40 5.22
C LYS A 149 -6.40 -2.99 4.47
N ALA A 150 -5.51 -3.65 5.19
CA ALA A 150 -4.43 -4.48 4.67
C ALA A 150 -4.36 -5.80 5.47
N LYS A 151 -3.89 -6.86 4.83
CA LYS A 151 -3.63 -8.16 5.46
C LYS A 151 -2.32 -8.72 4.96
N GLN A 152 -1.56 -9.37 5.85
CA GLN A 152 -0.33 -10.04 5.50
C GLN A 152 -0.13 -11.29 6.34
N ASN A 153 0.32 -12.37 5.70
CA ASN A 153 0.70 -13.61 6.36
C ASN A 153 2.22 -13.75 6.38
N VAL A 154 2.76 -14.17 7.53
CA VAL A 154 4.17 -14.50 7.73
C VAL A 154 4.25 -15.92 8.28
N THR A 155 5.07 -16.76 7.66
CA THR A 155 5.26 -18.15 8.09
C THR A 155 6.64 -18.32 8.70
N VAL A 156 6.69 -18.84 9.92
CA VAL A 156 7.94 -19.16 10.62
C VAL A 156 8.10 -20.66 10.73
N VAL A 157 9.18 -21.19 10.17
CA VAL A 157 9.55 -22.60 10.27
C VAL A 157 10.26 -22.83 11.60
N CYS A 158 9.92 -23.93 12.28
CA CYS A 158 10.47 -24.29 13.58
C CYS A 158 10.96 -25.73 13.61
N ARG A 159 11.97 -25.98 14.45
CA ARG A 159 12.43 -27.30 14.89
C ARG A 159 13.09 -27.12 16.25
N GLN A 160 12.66 -27.89 17.24
CA GLN A 160 13.08 -27.73 18.64
C GLN A 160 12.90 -26.30 19.18
N SER A 161 11.95 -25.53 18.64
CA SER A 161 11.66 -24.15 19.05
C SER A 161 10.15 -23.89 19.08
N SER A 162 9.72 -23.02 20.01
CA SER A 162 8.35 -22.49 20.06
C SER A 162 8.29 -21.11 19.43
N GLN A 163 7.14 -20.74 18.87
CA GLN A 163 6.88 -19.42 18.28
C GLN A 163 5.90 -18.58 19.10
N GLU A 164 5.64 -18.98 20.36
CA GLU A 164 4.66 -18.31 21.21
C GLU A 164 5.03 -16.85 21.55
N GLU A 165 6.32 -16.56 21.71
CA GLU A 165 6.84 -15.22 22.02
C GLU A 165 7.30 -14.43 20.79
N ALA A 166 7.09 -14.98 19.58
CA ALA A 166 7.48 -14.32 18.35
C ALA A 166 6.74 -12.99 18.18
N ARG A 167 7.46 -11.97 17.72
CA ARG A 167 6.94 -10.63 17.43
C ARG A 167 7.21 -10.26 15.97
N LEU A 168 6.29 -9.52 15.38
CA LEU A 168 6.41 -8.99 14.02
C LEU A 168 6.60 -7.47 14.09
N LEU A 169 7.69 -6.98 13.50
CA LEU A 169 7.95 -5.54 13.35
C LEU A 169 7.28 -5.03 12.08
N SER A 170 6.52 -3.95 12.21
CA SER A 170 5.86 -3.24 11.10
C SER A 170 6.66 -2.03 10.64
N ASP A 171 6.25 -1.43 9.51
CA ASP A 171 6.96 -0.31 8.87
C ASP A 171 6.83 1.03 9.61
N ASN A 172 5.98 1.10 10.63
CA ASN A 172 5.82 2.24 11.51
C ASN A 172 6.33 1.95 12.94
N ASP A 173 7.32 1.05 13.06
CA ASP A 173 8.01 0.68 14.29
C ASP A 173 7.12 0.08 15.40
N HIS A 174 5.92 -0.40 15.04
CA HIS A 174 5.06 -1.13 15.97
C HIS A 174 5.35 -2.63 15.94
N TYR A 175 5.37 -3.24 17.13
CA TYR A 175 5.48 -4.68 17.31
C TYR A 175 4.11 -5.31 17.49
N PHE A 176 3.80 -6.31 16.67
CA PHE A 176 2.65 -7.18 16.83
C PHE A 176 3.06 -8.46 17.56
N SER A 177 2.31 -8.85 18.59
CA SER A 177 2.53 -10.08 19.37
C SER A 177 1.25 -10.93 19.43
N ARG A 178 1.34 -12.19 19.91
CA ARG A 178 0.18 -13.10 19.94
C ARG A 178 -0.99 -12.59 20.78
N TYR A 179 -0.69 -11.87 21.85
CA TYR A 179 -1.66 -11.39 22.85
C TYR A 179 -1.54 -9.87 23.09
N GLY A 180 -0.90 -9.15 22.18
CA GLY A 180 -0.70 -7.71 22.28
C GLY A 180 -1.98 -6.94 21.97
N GLU A 181 -2.39 -6.01 22.83
CA GLU A 181 -3.52 -5.11 22.57
C GLU A 181 -3.01 -3.66 22.53
N PRO A 182 -3.30 -2.88 21.48
CA PRO A 182 -4.13 -3.19 20.31
C PRO A 182 -3.39 -3.91 19.16
N PHE A 183 -2.10 -4.20 19.31
CA PHE A 183 -1.25 -4.75 18.24
C PHE A 183 -1.07 -6.27 18.39
N SER A 184 -2.07 -7.03 17.95
CA SER A 184 -2.02 -8.49 17.89
C SER A 184 -2.00 -9.02 16.46
N TYR A 185 -1.35 -10.17 16.29
CA TYR A 185 -1.52 -10.99 15.10
C TYR A 185 -2.44 -12.19 15.39
N ASN A 186 -3.12 -12.67 14.35
CA ASN A 186 -3.86 -13.92 14.37
C ASN A 186 -2.92 -15.08 14.09
N VAL A 187 -3.19 -16.26 14.65
CA VAL A 187 -2.46 -17.50 14.33
C VAL A 187 -3.38 -18.40 13.52
N LEU A 188 -3.10 -18.53 12.21
CA LEU A 188 -3.91 -19.33 11.29
C LEU A 188 -3.57 -20.82 11.39
N ARG A 189 -2.32 -21.15 11.72
CA ARG A 189 -1.83 -22.52 11.95
C ARG A 189 -0.63 -22.49 12.89
N ASP A 190 -0.54 -23.45 13.80
CA ASP A 190 0.54 -23.56 14.79
C ASP A 190 0.95 -25.03 14.95
N GLU A 191 2.04 -25.43 14.31
CA GLU A 191 2.65 -26.76 14.50
C GLU A 191 3.80 -26.74 15.52
N CYS A 192 4.16 -25.52 15.96
CA CYS A 192 5.31 -25.22 16.82
C CYS A 192 4.94 -25.05 18.29
N GLN A 193 3.67 -25.27 18.66
CA GLN A 193 3.17 -25.15 20.03
C GLN A 193 4.01 -25.92 21.07
N TYR A 194 4.61 -27.03 20.68
CA TYR A 194 5.49 -27.82 21.54
C TYR A 194 6.82 -28.07 20.83
N MET A 195 7.92 -28.02 21.60
CA MET A 195 9.25 -28.36 21.09
C MET A 195 9.28 -29.82 20.63
N LYS A 196 9.55 -30.02 19.35
CA LYS A 196 9.66 -31.34 18.70
C LYS A 196 10.90 -31.37 17.83
N ASP A 197 11.49 -32.55 17.67
CA ASP A 197 12.65 -32.74 16.79
C ASP A 197 12.27 -32.83 15.30
N SER A 198 10.98 -32.86 14.98
CA SER A 198 10.47 -32.73 13.62
C SER A 198 10.30 -31.26 13.23
N TYR A 199 10.48 -30.95 11.94
CA TYR A 199 10.10 -29.65 11.42
C TYR A 199 8.58 -29.43 11.50
N GLY A 200 8.20 -28.18 11.76
CA GLY A 200 6.85 -27.67 11.68
C GLY A 200 6.87 -26.18 11.31
N TYR A 201 5.71 -25.56 11.25
CA TYR A 201 5.61 -24.13 10.99
C TYR A 201 4.43 -23.47 11.70
N THR A 202 4.55 -22.16 11.91
CA THR A 202 3.46 -21.30 12.42
C THR A 202 3.15 -20.24 11.38
N VAL A 203 1.87 -20.05 11.05
CA VAL A 203 1.39 -19.01 10.13
C VAL A 203 0.72 -17.92 10.96
N MET A 204 1.31 -16.73 10.94
CA MET A 204 0.85 -15.53 11.63
C MET A 204 0.23 -14.58 10.61
N GLU A 205 -0.94 -14.01 10.91
CA GLU A 205 -1.64 -13.05 10.06
C GLU A 205 -1.79 -11.72 10.80
N VAL A 206 -1.34 -10.63 10.18
CA VAL A 206 -1.60 -9.26 10.63
C VAL A 206 -2.69 -8.66 9.75
N VAL A 207 -3.69 -8.05 10.38
CA VAL A 207 -4.75 -7.29 9.69
C VAL A 207 -4.79 -5.88 10.30
N SER A 208 -4.69 -4.86 9.46
CA SER A 208 -4.75 -3.43 9.85
C SER A 208 -5.80 -2.68 9.05
#